data_AF-A0A0M2V065-F1
#
_entry.id   AF-A0A0M2V065-F1
#
_cell.length_a   1.000
_cell.length_b   1.000
_cell.length_c   1.000
_cell.angle_alpha   90.00
_cell.angle_beta   90.00
_cell.angle_gamma   90.00
#
_symmetry.space_group_name_H-M   'P 1'
#
loop_
_entity.id
_entity.type
_entity.pdbx_description
1 polymer ?
#
loop_
_entity_poly.entity_id
_entity_poly.type
_entity_poly.pdbx_seq_one_letter_code
_entity_poly.pdbx_strand_id
1 'polypeptide(L)'
;MSDQILTERDDRVCPNTNCQYDNHVKGANFCILCGTLLYHRCENCLDVNPRYARFCYYCGSSLSEIKPSVQYEADFGESFGKKPR
;
A
#
# COMPACT_ATOMS: atom_id res chain seq x y z
N MET A 1 -28.09 -10.62 -21.26
CA MET A 1 -28.37 -9.50 -20.34
C MET A 1 -27.02 -8.94 -19.96
N SER A 2 -26.82 -7.66 -20.24
CA SER A 2 -25.54 -7.03 -20.58
C SER A 2 -24.44 -7.18 -19.52
N ASP A 3 -23.26 -7.60 -19.98
CA ASP A 3 -21.97 -7.63 -19.27
C ASP A 3 -21.52 -6.21 -18.86
N GLN A 4 -22.18 -5.63 -17.86
CA GLN A 4 -21.69 -4.42 -17.20
C GLN A 4 -20.64 -4.81 -16.16
N ILE A 5 -19.49 -5.33 -16.61
CA ILE A 5 -18.23 -5.18 -15.87
C ILE A 5 -17.79 -3.72 -16.05
N LEU A 6 -18.63 -2.79 -15.59
CA LEU A 6 -18.17 -1.45 -15.28
C LEU A 6 -17.27 -1.67 -14.07
N THR A 7 -15.97 -1.56 -14.29
CA THR A 7 -14.93 -1.55 -13.26
C THR A 7 -15.39 -0.57 -12.17
N GLU A 8 -16.02 -1.09 -11.12
CA GLU A 8 -16.42 -0.26 -9.99
C GLU A 8 -15.14 0.41 -9.50
N ARG A 9 -15.18 1.72 -9.30
CA ARG A 9 -14.01 2.48 -8.88
C ARG A 9 -14.02 2.65 -7.37
N ASP A 10 -12.85 2.67 -6.78
CA ASP A 10 -12.66 3.08 -5.39
C ASP A 10 -12.11 4.50 -5.40
N ASP A 11 -12.91 5.44 -4.90
CA ASP A 11 -12.66 6.90 -4.94
C ASP A 11 -11.58 7.35 -3.94
N ARG A 12 -10.80 6.42 -3.36
CA ARG A 12 -9.78 6.77 -2.38
C ARG A 12 -8.55 7.29 -3.09
N VAL A 13 -8.04 8.40 -2.59
CA VAL A 13 -6.74 8.93 -3.00
C VAL A 13 -5.62 8.04 -2.44
N CYS A 14 -4.68 7.69 -3.31
CA CYS A 14 -3.48 6.95 -2.96
C CYS A 14 -2.73 7.72 -1.88
N PRO A 15 -2.43 7.07 -0.73
CA PRO A 15 -1.95 7.80 0.42
C PRO A 15 -0.44 8.09 0.37
N ASN A 16 0.23 7.69 -0.71
CA ASN A 16 1.56 8.19 -1.05
C ASN A 16 1.44 9.60 -1.61
N THR A 17 1.96 10.58 -0.87
CA THR A 17 1.92 12.01 -1.20
C THR A 17 2.63 12.35 -2.51
N ASN A 18 3.56 11.50 -2.99
CA ASN A 18 4.22 11.70 -4.28
C ASN A 18 3.39 11.15 -5.45
N CYS A 19 2.35 10.37 -5.19
CA CYS A 19 1.51 9.76 -6.24
C CYS A 19 0.12 10.38 -6.31
N GLN A 20 -0.63 10.42 -5.20
CA GLN A 20 -1.98 11.02 -5.12
C GLN A 20 -3.00 10.54 -6.16
N TYR A 21 -2.75 9.40 -6.83
CA TYR A 21 -3.69 8.80 -7.77
C TYR A 21 -5.00 8.40 -7.09
N ASP A 22 -6.15 8.64 -7.70
CA ASP A 22 -7.48 8.47 -7.09
C ASP A 22 -8.41 7.55 -7.89
N ASN A 23 -7.93 6.98 -9.01
CA ASN A 23 -8.76 6.17 -9.91
C ASN A 23 -8.48 4.67 -9.76
N HIS A 24 -8.73 4.12 -8.57
CA HIS A 24 -8.46 2.71 -8.30
C HIS A 24 -9.62 1.82 -8.74
N VAL A 25 -9.29 0.59 -9.18
CA VAL A 25 -10.29 -0.46 -9.34
C VAL A 25 -10.75 -0.92 -7.95
N LYS A 26 -12.05 -1.10 -7.76
CA LYS A 26 -12.61 -1.58 -6.50
C LYS A 26 -11.99 -2.92 -6.11
N GLY A 27 -11.53 -3.02 -4.87
CA GLY A 27 -10.84 -4.19 -4.35
C GLY A 27 -9.35 -4.28 -4.70
N ALA A 28 -8.76 -3.30 -5.41
CA ALA A 28 -7.32 -3.25 -5.62
C ALA A 28 -6.57 -3.13 -4.28
N ASN A 29 -5.62 -4.04 -4.01
CA ASN A 29 -4.82 -3.96 -2.79
C ASN A 29 -3.73 -2.89 -2.86
N PHE A 30 -3.24 -2.59 -4.07
CA PHE A 30 -2.13 -1.69 -4.32
C PHE A 30 -2.52 -0.63 -5.36
N CYS A 31 -1.96 0.57 -5.24
CA CYS A 31 -2.03 1.61 -6.27
C CYS A 31 -1.29 1.14 -7.53
N ILE A 32 -1.96 1.20 -8.69
CA ILE A 32 -1.40 0.75 -9.96
C ILE A 32 -0.19 1.58 -10.41
N LEU A 33 -0.10 2.85 -9.99
CA LEU A 33 1.00 3.73 -10.39
C LEU A 33 2.24 3.61 -9.52
N CYS A 34 2.09 3.38 -8.21
CA CYS A 34 3.21 3.45 -7.27
C CYS A 34 3.35 2.23 -6.34
N GLY A 35 2.48 1.22 -6.45
CA GLY A 35 2.54 0.02 -5.62
C GLY A 35 2.23 0.23 -4.14
N THR A 36 1.79 1.44 -3.74
CA THR A 36 1.44 1.71 -2.34
C THR A 36 0.20 0.92 -1.94
N LEU A 37 0.27 0.26 -0.79
CA LEU A 37 -0.83 -0.51 -0.22
C LEU A 37 -2.00 0.43 0.13
N LEU A 38 -3.19 0.14 -0.42
CA LEU A 38 -4.41 0.93 -0.23
C LEU A 38 -5.24 0.48 0.97
N TYR A 39 -5.07 -0.78 1.39
CA TYR A 39 -5.85 -1.41 2.47
C TYR A 39 -4.96 -2.26 3.37
N HIS A 40 -5.33 -2.36 4.65
CA HIS A 40 -4.73 -3.34 5.55
C HIS A 40 -5.53 -4.63 5.52
N ARG A 41 -4.87 -5.78 5.35
CA ARG A 41 -5.50 -7.07 5.64
C ARG A 41 -5.26 -7.48 7.08
N CYS A 42 -6.30 -7.99 7.73
CA CYS A 42 -6.14 -8.60 9.04
C CYS A 42 -5.41 -9.93 8.91
N GLU A 43 -4.35 -10.14 9.71
CA GLU A 43 -3.63 -11.42 9.70
C GLU A 43 -4.46 -12.58 10.28
N ASN A 44 -5.42 -12.28 11.14
CA ASN A 44 -6.23 -13.31 11.83
C ASN A 44 -7.44 -13.78 11.02
N CYS A 45 -8.10 -12.91 10.24
CA CYS A 45 -9.32 -13.26 9.49
C CYS A 45 -9.27 -12.90 8.01
N LEU A 46 -8.17 -12.30 7.54
CA LEU A 46 -7.91 -11.89 6.16
C LEU A 46 -8.87 -10.82 5.60
N ASP A 47 -9.78 -10.29 6.42
CA ASP A 47 -10.65 -9.19 6.03
C ASP A 47 -9.86 -7.93 5.66
N VAL A 48 -10.41 -7.21 4.68
CA VAL A 48 -9.85 -5.96 4.18
C VAL A 48 -10.35 -4.81 5.04
N ASN A 49 -9.41 -4.07 5.62
CA ASN A 49 -9.66 -2.98 6.54
C ASN A 49 -9.10 -1.67 5.96
N PRO A 50 -9.76 -0.51 6.22
CA PRO A 50 -9.22 0.77 5.82
C PRO A 50 -7.89 1.05 6.53
N ARG A 51 -7.01 1.83 5.91
CA ARG A 51 -5.65 2.09 6.43
C ARG A 51 -5.63 2.74 7.82
N TYR A 52 -6.66 3.53 8.15
CA TYR A 52 -6.79 4.18 9.46
C TYR A 52 -7.34 3.25 10.55
N ALA A 53 -7.73 2.01 10.22
CA ALA A 53 -8.26 1.06 11.19
C ALA A 53 -7.16 0.58 12.14
N ARG A 54 -7.36 0.81 13.44
CA ARG A 54 -6.50 0.28 14.51
C ARG A 54 -6.84 -1.15 14.88
N PHE A 55 -8.08 -1.55 14.64
CA PHE A 55 -8.60 -2.89 14.91
C PHE A 55 -9.37 -3.39 13.69
N CYS A 56 -9.38 -4.71 13.49
CA CYS A 56 -10.17 -5.32 12.44
C CYS A 56 -11.66 -5.16 12.75
N TYR A 57 -12.44 -4.60 11.82
CA TYR A 57 -13.88 -4.39 12.02
C TYR A 57 -14.65 -5.71 12.15
N TYR A 58 -14.12 -6.80 11.59
CA TYR A 58 -14.77 -8.10 11.60
C TYR A 58 -14.42 -8.93 12.83
N CYS A 59 -13.12 -9.16 13.10
CA CYS A 59 -12.69 -10.06 14.18
C CYS A 59 -12.14 -9.35 15.43
N GLY A 60 -12.06 -8.02 15.44
CA GLY A 60 -11.57 -7.24 16.59
C GLY A 60 -10.05 -7.29 16.84
N SER A 61 -9.29 -8.01 16.01
CA SER A 61 -7.84 -8.13 16.18
C SER A 61 -7.12 -6.81 15.92
N SER A 62 -6.08 -6.51 16.68
CA SER A 62 -5.25 -5.32 16.47
C SER A 62 -4.58 -5.38 15.10
N LEU A 63 -4.74 -4.35 14.30
CA LEU A 63 -4.03 -4.17 13.04
C LEU A 63 -2.78 -3.37 13.38
N SER A 64 -1.63 -4.04 13.53
CA SER A 64 -0.35 -3.40 13.85
C SER A 64 -0.12 -2.19 12.93
N GLU A 65 0.33 -1.07 13.50
CA GLU A 65 0.69 0.13 12.74
C GLU A 65 1.83 -0.25 11.78
N ILE A 66 1.51 -0.46 10.50
CA ILE A 66 2.54 -0.49 9.46
C ILE A 66 3.04 0.95 9.37
N LYS A 67 4.11 1.24 10.11
CA LYS A 67 4.94 2.41 9.84
C LYS A 67 5.21 2.39 8.34
N PRO A 68 4.87 3.44 7.58
CA PRO A 68 5.19 3.47 6.16
C PRO A 68 6.70 3.25 6.06
N SER A 69 7.10 2.10 5.53
CA SER A 69 8.50 1.76 5.33
C SER A 69 9.02 2.58 4.16
N VAL A 70 9.23 3.87 4.38
CA VAL A 70 10.08 4.69 3.54
C VAL A 70 11.43 4.76 4.22
N GLN A 71 12.21 3.71 4.04
CA GLN A 71 13.66 3.83 3.92
C GLN A 71 14.06 2.91 2.77
N TYR A 72 13.96 3.44 1.55
CA TYR A 72 14.84 2.96 0.51
C TYR A 72 16.21 3.54 0.87
N GLU A 73 17.00 2.81 1.65
CA GLU A 73 18.45 3.05 1.64
C GLU A 73 18.89 2.51 0.28
N ALA A 74 18.94 3.40 -0.72
CA ALA A 74 19.63 3.09 -1.96
C ALA A 74 21.12 3.01 -1.65
N ASP A 75 21.57 1.87 -1.14
CA ASP A 75 22.98 1.51 -1.09
C ASP A 75 23.41 1.10 -2.51
N PHE A 76 23.51 2.10 -3.39
CA PHE A 76 24.33 1.96 -4.59
C PHE A 76 25.78 2.04 -4.13
N GLY A 77 26.38 0.87 -3.92
CA GLY A 77 27.80 0.75 -3.69
C GLY A 77 28.59 1.41 -4.81
N GLU A 78 29.38 2.42 -4.48
CA GLU A 78 30.43 2.92 -5.36
C GLU A 78 31.76 3.00 -4.61
N SER A 79 32.63 2.08 -4.97
CA SER A 79 34.00 1.93 -4.49
C SER A 79 34.87 3.00 -5.13
N PHE A 80 35.20 4.07 -4.41
CA PHE A 80 36.28 4.98 -4.78
C PHE A 80 37.54 4.68 -3.96
N GLY A 81 38.58 4.27 -4.70
CA GLY A 81 39.76 3.58 -4.20
C GLY A 81 40.57 4.29 -3.12
N LYS A 82 40.94 3.51 -2.10
CA LYS A 82 42.12 3.80 -1.27
C LYS A 82 43.36 3.35 -2.05
N LYS A 83 44.21 4.28 -2.49
CA LYS A 83 45.61 3.96 -2.78
C LYS A 83 46.38 3.94 -1.46
N PRO A 84 47.16 2.89 -1.15
CA PRO A 84 48.04 2.90 0.00
C PRO A 84 49.42 3.51 -0.34
N ARG A 85 50.03 4.06 0.71
CA ARG A 85 51.38 4.63 0.88
C ARG A 85 51.51 6.13 0.69
#